data_AF-A0A9D6RV05-F1
#
_entry.id   AF-A0A9D6RV05-F1
#
_cell.length_a   1.000
_cell.length_b   1.000
_cell.length_c   1.000
_cell.angle_alpha   90.00
_cell.angle_beta   90.00
_cell.angle_gamma   90.00
#
_symmetry.space_group_name_H-M   'P 1'
#
loop_
_entity.id
_entity.type
_entity.pdbx_description
1 polymer ?
#
loop_
_entity_poly.entity_id
_entity_poly.type
_entity_poly.pdbx_seq_one_letter_code
_entity_poly.pdbx_strand_id
1 'polypeptide(L)'
;MEKHTIRYALRNEKEKTFEIDAVAEGAGSSGSTVKATITRFDGHSFRYEVVFRGEFARTKENFTEEMYLLTALDVMKAQLESHVHEHTRIVLEQASGLMTSEVGARID
;
A
#
# COMPACT_ATOMS: atom_id res chain seq x y z
N MET A 1 -16.53 0.18 5.18
CA MET A 1 -15.21 0.00 4.56
C MET A 1 -15.05 -1.48 4.25
N GLU A 2 -14.83 -1.80 2.97
CA GLU A 2 -14.68 -3.17 2.52
C GLU A 2 -13.22 -3.61 2.68
N LYS A 3 -12.99 -4.75 3.32
CA LYS A 3 -11.66 -5.32 3.50
C LYS A 3 -11.35 -6.20 2.30
N HIS A 4 -10.22 -5.98 1.66
CA HIS A 4 -9.76 -6.79 0.53
C HIS A 4 -8.58 -7.65 0.97
N THR A 5 -8.74 -8.97 0.83
CA THR A 5 -7.69 -9.95 1.12
C THR A 5 -7.17 -10.52 -0.19
N ILE A 6 -5.86 -10.42 -0.42
CA ILE A 6 -5.19 -11.02 -1.58
C ILE A 6 -3.99 -11.86 -1.14
N ARG A 7 -3.61 -12.82 -1.99
CA ARG A 7 -2.36 -13.57 -1.83
C ARG A 7 -1.39 -13.18 -2.94
N TYR A 8 -0.15 -12.91 -2.56
CA TYR A 8 0.92 -12.52 -3.46
C TYR A 8 2.12 -13.44 -3.28
N ALA A 9 2.74 -13.88 -4.37
CA ALA A 9 4.02 -14.57 -4.38
C ALA A 9 5.04 -13.67 -5.08
N LEU A 10 6.26 -13.57 -4.54
CA LEU A 10 7.31 -12.79 -5.21
C LEU A 10 7.57 -13.36 -6.61
N ARG A 11 7.84 -12.47 -7.58
CA ARG A 11 8.06 -12.86 -8.98
C ARG A 11 9.29 -13.76 -9.12
N ASN A 12 10.35 -13.44 -8.38
CA ASN A 12 11.64 -14.14 -8.44
C ASN A 12 11.79 -15.26 -7.41
N GLU A 13 10.96 -15.27 -6.35
CA GLU A 13 11.03 -16.24 -5.24
C GLU A 13 9.60 -16.72 -4.91
N LYS A 14 9.04 -17.56 -5.79
CA LYS A 14 7.60 -17.91 -5.76
C LYS A 14 7.17 -18.67 -4.51
N GLU A 15 8.10 -19.28 -3.81
CA GLU A 15 7.91 -19.92 -2.51
C GLU A 15 7.66 -18.91 -1.38
N LYS A 16 8.11 -17.66 -1.55
CA LYS A 16 7.86 -16.57 -0.60
C LYS A 16 6.51 -15.95 -0.90
N THR A 17 5.51 -16.32 -0.12
CA THR A 17 4.15 -15.81 -0.23
C THR A 17 3.79 -14.83 0.88
N PHE A 18 2.84 -13.96 0.58
CA PHE A 18 2.31 -12.92 1.44
C PHE A 18 0.80 -12.89 1.33
N GLU A 19 0.12 -12.88 2.47
CA GLU A 19 -1.30 -12.57 2.55
C GLU A 19 -1.43 -11.09 2.92
N ILE A 20 -2.15 -10.33 2.10
CA ILE A 20 -2.30 -8.88 2.24
C ILE A 20 -3.76 -8.59 2.52
N ASP A 21 -4.01 -8.04 3.70
CA ASP A 21 -5.30 -7.61 4.18
C ASP A 21 -5.36 -6.08 4.16
N ALA A 22 -5.98 -5.51 3.13
CA ALA A 22 -5.96 -4.07 2.88
C ALA A 22 -7.35 -3.43 2.98
N VAL A 23 -7.36 -2.16 3.40
CA VAL A 23 -8.57 -1.33 3.45
C VAL A 23 -8.22 0.10 3.03
N ALA A 24 -9.08 0.71 2.23
CA ALA A 24 -8.96 2.10 1.83
C ALA A 24 -9.89 3.00 2.66
N GLU A 25 -9.39 4.20 2.99
CA GLU A 25 -10.10 5.24 3.71
C GLU A 25 -10.02 6.54 2.90
N GLY A 26 -11.13 6.94 2.27
CA GLY A 26 -11.22 8.19 1.50
C GLY A 26 -11.11 7.99 -0.02
N ALA A 27 -11.59 8.99 -0.76
CA ALA A 27 -11.70 8.98 -2.22
C ALA A 27 -11.53 10.37 -2.83
N GLY A 28 -11.51 10.44 -4.16
CA GLY A 28 -11.51 11.67 -4.94
C GLY A 28 -10.32 12.58 -4.63
N SER A 29 -10.55 13.89 -4.71
CA SER A 29 -9.52 14.92 -4.60
C SER A 29 -9.00 15.16 -3.18
N SER A 30 -9.69 14.68 -2.15
CA SER A 30 -9.19 14.67 -0.77
C SER A 30 -8.08 13.65 -0.55
N GLY A 31 -7.92 12.69 -1.47
CA GLY A 31 -6.97 11.60 -1.36
C GLY A 31 -7.53 10.41 -0.59
N SER A 32 -6.65 9.47 -0.28
CA SER A 32 -7.01 8.21 0.38
C SER A 32 -5.83 7.70 1.20
N THR A 33 -6.13 7.04 2.31
CA THR A 33 -5.14 6.26 3.05
C THR A 33 -5.48 4.80 2.95
N VAL A 34 -4.55 4.00 2.44
CA VAL A 34 -4.70 2.55 2.34
C VAL A 34 -3.83 1.89 3.39
N LYS A 35 -4.46 1.19 4.31
CA LYS A 35 -3.79 0.45 5.39
C LYS A 35 -3.82 -1.02 5.06
N ALA A 36 -2.69 -1.70 5.21
CA ALA A 36 -2.61 -3.13 5.01
C ALA A 36 -1.86 -3.83 6.14
N THR A 37 -2.40 -4.96 6.59
CA THR A 37 -1.66 -5.95 7.36
C THR A 37 -1.15 -7.00 6.39
N ILE A 38 0.14 -7.30 6.44
CA ILE A 38 0.80 -8.25 5.57
C ILE A 38 1.35 -9.38 6.42
N THR A 39 0.96 -10.62 6.12
CA THR A 39 1.46 -11.83 6.77
C THR A 39 2.33 -12.59 5.79
N ARG A 40 3.60 -12.77 6.14
CA ARG A 40 4.59 -13.52 5.37
C ARG A 40 4.39 -15.03 5.57
N PHE A 41 4.89 -15.82 4.63
CA PHE A 41 4.85 -17.29 4.63
C PHE A 41 5.36 -17.96 5.92
N ASP A 42 6.19 -17.30 6.71
CA ASP A 42 6.71 -17.79 7.99
C ASP A 42 5.88 -17.36 9.21
N GLY A 43 4.72 -16.75 8.98
CA GLY A 43 3.81 -16.26 10.01
C GLY A 43 4.19 -14.91 10.61
N HIS A 44 5.30 -14.29 10.18
CA HIS A 44 5.63 -12.93 10.59
C HIS A 44 4.70 -11.92 9.91
N SER A 45 4.13 -11.00 10.69
CA SER A 45 3.24 -9.96 10.17
C SER A 45 3.81 -8.56 10.41
N PHE A 46 3.61 -7.69 9.43
CA PHE A 46 3.95 -6.27 9.47
C PHE A 46 2.84 -5.45 8.82
N ARG A 47 2.94 -4.12 8.90
CA ARG A 47 1.90 -3.19 8.43
C ARG A 47 2.47 -2.24 7.40
N TYR A 48 1.75 -2.06 6.30
CA TYR A 48 2.01 -1.02 5.32
C TYR A 48 0.91 0.03 5.34
N GLU A 49 1.28 1.29 5.15
CA GLU A 49 0.34 2.38 4.94
C GLU A 49 0.74 3.16 3.69
N VAL A 50 -0.18 3.30 2.74
CA VAL A 50 0.01 4.12 1.53
C VAL A 50 -0.92 5.32 1.63
N VAL A 51 -0.34 6.51 1.73
CA VAL A 51 -1.06 7.78 1.86
C VAL A 51 -1.01 8.53 0.54
N PHE A 52 -2.16 8.66 -0.12
CA PHE A 52 -2.34 9.51 -1.29
C PHE A 52 -2.86 10.87 -0.85
N ARG A 53 -2.10 11.94 -1.07
CA ARG A 53 -2.50 13.29 -0.65
C ARG A 53 -1.94 14.36 -1.58
N GLY A 54 -2.18 15.62 -1.25
CA GLY A 54 -1.54 16.77 -1.89
C GLY A 54 -1.87 16.91 -3.37
N GLU A 55 -0.85 17.17 -4.19
CA GLU A 55 -1.01 17.34 -5.63
C GLU A 55 -1.45 16.05 -6.32
N PHE A 56 -0.93 14.90 -5.89
CA PHE A 56 -1.34 13.60 -6.44
C PHE A 56 -2.86 13.46 -6.37
N ALA A 57 -3.43 13.56 -5.18
CA ALA A 57 -4.87 13.42 -4.96
C ALA A 57 -5.69 14.45 -5.75
N ARG A 58 -5.25 15.72 -5.81
CA ARG A 58 -5.93 16.78 -6.57
C ARG A 58 -6.03 16.47 -8.07
N THR A 59 -5.07 15.75 -8.65
CA THR A 59 -5.14 15.32 -10.06
C THR A 59 -6.04 14.10 -10.31
N LYS A 60 -6.60 13.51 -9.25
CA LYS A 60 -7.39 12.26 -9.29
C LYS A 60 -8.81 12.47 -8.75
N GLU A 61 -9.49 13.53 -9.20
CA GLU A 61 -10.85 13.86 -8.72
C GLU A 61 -11.85 12.71 -8.89
N ASN A 62 -11.67 11.87 -9.92
CA ASN A 62 -12.53 10.72 -10.21
C ASN A 62 -12.04 9.39 -9.65
N PHE A 63 -10.95 9.37 -8.87
CA PHE A 63 -10.50 8.12 -8.24
C PHE A 63 -11.49 7.68 -7.16
N THR A 64 -11.97 6.45 -7.29
CA THR A 64 -12.75 5.79 -6.23
C THR A 64 -11.83 5.22 -5.16
N GLU A 65 -12.40 4.82 -4.02
CA GLU A 65 -11.67 4.09 -2.97
C GLU A 65 -11.01 2.82 -3.52
N GLU A 66 -11.72 2.08 -4.38
CA GLU A 66 -11.22 0.88 -5.03
C GLU A 66 -10.02 1.17 -5.95
N MET A 67 -10.05 2.28 -6.70
CA MET A 67 -8.91 2.65 -7.55
C MET A 67 -7.66 3.01 -6.72
N TYR A 68 -7.84 3.72 -5.60
CA TYR A 68 -6.76 3.99 -4.65
C TYR A 68 -6.22 2.70 -4.03
N LEU A 69 -7.12 1.79 -3.64
CA LEU A 69 -6.76 0.48 -3.10
C LEU A 69 -5.90 -0.33 -4.09
N LEU A 70 -6.35 -0.47 -5.33
CA LEU A 70 -5.60 -1.21 -6.36
C LEU A 70 -4.22 -0.60 -6.60
N THR A 71 -4.14 0.73 -6.66
CA THR A 71 -2.87 1.44 -6.82
C THR A 71 -1.94 1.20 -5.62
N ALA A 72 -2.47 1.27 -4.40
CA ALA A 72 -1.71 0.97 -3.19
C ALA A 72 -1.21 -0.47 -3.18
N LEU A 73 -2.04 -1.44 -3.54
CA LEU A 73 -1.64 -2.85 -3.61
C LEU A 73 -0.45 -3.04 -4.56
N ASP A 74 -0.41 -2.35 -5.69
CA ASP A 74 0.72 -2.43 -6.62
C ASP A 74 1.99 -1.79 -6.05
N VAL A 75 1.87 -0.66 -5.36
CA VAL A 75 2.98 -0.04 -4.61
C VAL A 75 3.50 -0.98 -3.51
N MET A 76 2.61 -1.60 -2.75
CA MET A 76 2.95 -2.54 -1.68
C MET A 76 3.68 -3.78 -2.24
N LYS A 77 3.17 -4.38 -3.33
CA LYS A 77 3.85 -5.49 -4.02
C LYS A 77 5.27 -5.10 -4.45
N ALA A 78 5.46 -3.91 -5.01
CA ALA A 78 6.78 -3.43 -5.40
C ALA A 78 7.75 -3.31 -4.21
N GLN A 79 7.27 -2.91 -3.03
CA GLN A 79 8.09 -2.89 -1.81
C GLN A 79 8.43 -4.29 -1.29
N LEU A 80 7.47 -5.23 -1.35
CA LEU A 80 7.72 -6.63 -1.00
C LEU A 80 8.79 -7.25 -1.91
N GLU A 81 8.74 -6.95 -3.21
CA GLU A 81 9.75 -7.38 -4.18
C GLU A 81 11.13 -6.76 -3.93
N SER A 82 11.18 -5.65 -3.20
CA SER A 82 12.42 -4.98 -2.76
C SER A 82 12.90 -5.48 -1.39
N HIS A 83 12.32 -6.58 -0.88
CA HIS A 83 12.63 -7.22 0.41
C HIS A 83 12.42 -6.34 1.64
N VAL A 84 11.61 -5.27 1.52
CA VAL A 84 11.15 -4.51 2.68
C VAL A 84 10.06 -5.35 3.35
N HIS A 85 10.31 -5.81 4.58
CA HIS A 85 9.40 -6.70 5.33
C HIS A 85 9.21 -6.22 6.77
N GLU A 86 8.97 -4.93 6.92
CA GLU A 86 8.81 -4.25 8.21
C GLU A 86 7.76 -3.15 8.12
N HIS A 87 7.39 -2.52 9.24
CA HIS A 87 6.41 -1.44 9.18
C HIS A 87 6.85 -0.32 8.25
N THR A 88 6.04 0.01 7.26
CA THR A 88 6.42 0.98 6.22
C THR A 88 5.26 1.91 5.90
N ARG A 89 5.54 3.21 5.88
CA ARG A 89 4.62 4.23 5.40
C ARG A 89 5.14 4.79 4.08
N ILE A 90 4.27 4.90 3.08
CA ILE A 90 4.60 5.41 1.75
C ILE A 90 3.66 6.56 1.46
N VAL A 91 4.21 7.73 1.15
CA VAL A 91 3.43 8.92 0.85
C VAL A 91 3.59 9.27 -0.63
N LEU A 92 2.46 9.38 -1.33
CA LEU A 92 2.36 9.90 -2.68
C LEU A 92 1.71 11.29 -2.63
N GLU A 93 2.54 12.31 -2.81
CA GLU A 93 2.14 13.72 -2.64
C GLU A 93 2.27 14.54 -3.92
N GLN A 94 3.24 14.21 -4.79
CA GLN A 94 3.50 14.93 -6.03
C GLN A 94 2.73 14.34 -7.21
N ALA A 95 2.31 15.19 -8.17
CA ALA A 95 1.69 14.72 -9.41
C ALA A 95 2.61 13.84 -10.27
N SER A 96 3.93 13.94 -10.06
CA SER A 96 4.96 13.12 -10.70
C SER A 96 4.83 11.62 -10.39
N GLY A 97 4.06 11.25 -9.36
CA GLY A 97 3.97 9.87 -8.88
C GLY A 97 5.21 9.42 -8.10
N LEU A 98 6.14 10.33 -7.79
CA LEU A 98 7.27 10.03 -6.93
C LEU A 98 6.79 9.75 -5.50
N MET A 99 7.18 8.59 -4.99
CA MET A 99 6.85 8.14 -3.65
C MET A 99 7.99 8.48 -2.68
N THR A 100 7.63 8.88 -1.47
CA THR A 100 8.55 8.95 -0.33
C THR A 100 8.20 7.83 0.63
N SER A 101 9.19 7.02 1.02
CA SER A 101 9.00 5.86 1.89
C SER A 101 9.69 6.07 3.24
N GLU A 102 8.98 5.77 4.32
CA GLU A 102 9.50 5.70 5.69
C GLU A 102 9.46 4.23 6.12
N VAL A 103 10.64 3.61 6.19
CA VAL A 103 10.83 2.20 6.59
C VAL A 103 11.12 2.14 8.09
N GLY A 104 10.55 1.17 8.80
CA GLY A 104 10.56 1.11 10.26
C GLY A 104 9.54 2.07 10.90
N ALA A 105 8.52 2.48 10.14
CA ALA A 105 7.54 3.47 10.56
C ALA A 105 6.79 3.03 11.83
N ARG A 106 6.57 3.97 12.74
CA ARG A 106 5.62 3.80 13.84
C ARG A 106 4.21 4.03 13.29
N ILE A 107 3.57 2.93 12.93
CA ILE A 107 2.15 2.90 12.55
C ILE A 107 1.38 2.67 13.83
N ASP A 108 0.54 3.62 14.21
CA ASP A 108 -0.40 3.51 15.33
C ASP A 108 -1.58 2.61 14.96
#